data_AF-A0A8J8P017-F1
#
_entry.id   AF-A0A8J8P017-F1
#
_cell.length_a   1.000
_cell.length_b   1.000
_cell.length_c   1.000
_cell.angle_alpha   90.00
_cell.angle_beta   90.00
_cell.angle_gamma   90.00
#
_symmetry.space_group_name_H-M   'P 1'
#
loop_
_entity.id
_entity.type
_entity.pdbx_description
1 polymer ?
#
loop_
_entity_poly.entity_id
_entity_poly.type
_entity_poly.pdbx_seq_one_letter_code
_entity_poly.pdbx_strand_id
1 'polypeptide(L)'
;MFKSSVRFPELNKKVIYSNLDEQKPLKYPAKRANQYTISDILSLLPKGDKAFSTQMGAVIQVSNTWQCDVGQACAPFLSVRRADFFTPSFNPTNYEQLVNTKSQQILGYTQSSYRLINSSRRLVFEGTGFKFLIQTKGVGRSFQLDAAVLQLSLGVALLKLAVIAVDFLMLNVFPKRAIYAKEKYVQSEDFSHLEERKQEEHEREERRRARKERKKMQRRQEEAGSQEGDEDYF
;
A
#
# COMPACT_ATOMS: atom_id res chain seq x y z
N MET A 1 -18.90 -8.43 34.11
CA MET A 1 -18.76 -9.55 33.16
C MET A 1 -18.81 -8.99 31.76
N PHE A 2 -17.82 -9.27 30.92
CA PHE A 2 -17.80 -8.79 29.53
C PHE A 2 -18.33 -9.89 28.62
N LYS A 3 -19.43 -9.60 27.92
CA LYS A 3 -19.98 -10.48 26.89
C LYS A 3 -19.65 -9.87 25.55
N SER A 4 -18.90 -10.59 24.73
CA SER A 4 -18.58 -10.16 23.37
C SER A 4 -18.73 -11.34 22.42
N SER A 5 -19.36 -11.07 21.27
CA SER A 5 -19.41 -11.98 20.14
C SER A 5 -18.99 -11.24 18.88
N VAL A 6 -18.44 -11.97 17.92
CA VAL A 6 -18.07 -11.46 16.61
C VAL A 6 -18.56 -12.41 15.52
N ARG A 7 -18.99 -11.84 14.40
CA ARG A 7 -19.39 -12.56 13.20
C ARG A 7 -18.65 -11.98 12.02
N PHE A 8 -18.13 -12.86 11.15
CA PHE A 8 -17.42 -12.47 9.93
C PHE A 8 -18.30 -12.80 8.72
N PRO A 9 -19.19 -11.88 8.28
CA PRO A 9 -20.23 -12.18 7.29
C PRO A 9 -19.67 -12.61 5.93
N GLU A 10 -18.54 -12.04 5.52
CA GLU A 10 -17.88 -12.33 4.23
C GLU A 10 -17.15 -13.67 4.20
N LEU A 11 -16.69 -14.18 5.35
CA LEU A 11 -15.86 -15.38 5.41
C LEU A 11 -16.67 -16.62 5.76
N ASN A 12 -17.59 -16.52 6.72
CA ASN A 12 -18.46 -17.62 7.09
C ASN A 12 -19.74 -17.09 7.73
N LYS A 13 -20.84 -17.14 6.96
CA LYS A 13 -22.14 -16.62 7.40
C LYS A 13 -22.70 -17.35 8.62
N LYS A 14 -22.29 -18.59 8.91
CA LYS A 14 -22.93 -19.44 9.94
C LYS A 14 -22.23 -19.44 11.29
N VAL A 15 -20.94 -19.10 11.35
CA VAL A 15 -20.15 -19.21 12.59
C VAL A 15 -20.17 -17.88 13.35
N ILE A 16 -20.58 -17.95 14.61
CA ILE A 16 -20.48 -16.85 15.57
C ILE A 16 -19.43 -17.26 16.59
N TYR A 17 -18.42 -16.42 16.76
CA TYR A 17 -17.43 -16.61 17.81
C TYR A 17 -17.88 -15.83 19.04
N SER A 18 -17.91 -16.49 20.20
CA SER A 18 -18.42 -15.92 21.44
C SER A 18 -17.47 -16.22 22.59
N ASN A 19 -17.33 -15.28 23.53
CA ASN A 19 -16.62 -15.52 24.78
C ASN A 19 -17.57 -15.99 25.90
N LEU A 20 -18.76 -16.47 25.51
CA LEU A 20 -19.85 -16.86 26.40
C LEU A 20 -20.17 -18.35 26.35
N ASP A 21 -19.39 -19.15 25.61
CA ASP A 21 -19.72 -20.55 25.34
C ASP A 21 -19.65 -21.43 26.59
N GLU A 22 -19.06 -20.94 27.69
CA GLU A 22 -19.05 -21.63 28.97
C GLU A 22 -20.24 -21.20 29.82
N GLN A 23 -21.04 -22.18 30.27
CA GLN A 23 -22.17 -21.98 31.20
C GLN A 23 -21.77 -21.29 32.52
N LYS A 24 -20.47 -21.15 32.78
CA LYS A 24 -19.90 -20.51 33.96
C LYS A 24 -19.00 -19.34 33.58
N PRO A 25 -19.11 -18.18 34.24
CA PRO A 25 -18.15 -17.10 34.06
C PRO A 25 -16.76 -17.54 34.52
N LEU A 26 -15.77 -17.37 33.65
CA LEU A 26 -14.36 -17.58 33.96
C LEU A 26 -13.78 -16.29 34.54
N LYS A 27 -13.25 -16.38 35.75
CA LYS A 27 -12.59 -15.26 36.43
C LYS A 27 -11.14 -15.13 35.98
N TYR A 28 -10.68 -13.89 35.80
CA TYR A 28 -9.26 -13.58 35.65
C TYR A 28 -8.49 -14.12 36.88
N PRO A 29 -7.31 -14.75 36.72
CA PRO A 29 -6.40 -14.78 35.55
C PRO A 29 -6.53 -16.02 34.63
N ALA A 30 -7.64 -16.76 34.67
CA ALA A 30 -7.81 -17.94 33.82
C ALA A 30 -7.67 -17.58 32.32
N LYS A 31 -7.11 -18.51 31.53
CA LYS A 31 -7.07 -18.38 30.07
C LYS A 31 -8.52 -18.25 29.58
N ARG A 32 -8.83 -17.20 28.80
CA ARG A 32 -10.19 -16.86 28.32
C ARG A 32 -11.17 -16.36 29.39
N ALA A 33 -10.67 -15.71 30.45
CA ALA A 33 -11.53 -15.04 31.41
C ALA A 33 -12.51 -14.05 30.74
N ASN A 34 -13.76 -14.06 31.20
CA ASN A 34 -14.81 -13.11 30.82
C ASN A 34 -15.32 -12.28 32.01
N GLN A 35 -14.84 -12.59 33.21
CA GLN A 35 -15.10 -11.85 34.44
C GLN A 35 -13.80 -11.24 34.98
N TYR A 36 -13.81 -9.93 35.11
CA TYR A 36 -12.70 -9.12 35.60
C TYR A 36 -13.20 -8.20 36.70
N THR A 37 -12.40 -8.03 37.75
CA THR A 37 -12.61 -6.96 38.73
C THR A 37 -12.06 -5.64 38.18
N ILE A 38 -12.49 -4.51 38.74
CA ILE A 38 -11.95 -3.20 38.35
C ILE A 38 -10.45 -3.14 38.64
N SER A 39 -10.00 -3.70 39.76
CA SER A 39 -8.58 -3.83 40.09
C SER A 39 -7.80 -4.64 39.05
N ASP A 40 -8.37 -5.73 38.52
CA ASP A 40 -7.72 -6.51 37.46
C ASP A 40 -7.52 -5.67 36.20
N ILE A 41 -8.57 -4.94 35.78
CA ILE A 41 -8.51 -4.06 34.60
C ILE A 41 -7.44 -2.99 34.79
N LEU A 42 -7.36 -2.38 35.97
CA LEU A 42 -6.35 -1.37 36.29
C LEU A 42 -4.94 -1.97 36.35
N SER A 43 -4.81 -3.23 36.76
CA SER A 43 -3.51 -3.93 36.82
C SER A 43 -2.94 -4.21 35.42
N LEU A 44 -3.81 -4.40 34.42
CA LEU A 44 -3.48 -4.67 33.02
C LEU A 44 -2.97 -3.43 32.26
N LEU A 45 -3.07 -2.24 32.86
CA LEU A 45 -2.58 -1.03 32.23
C LEU A 45 -1.05 -0.96 32.19
N PRO A 46 -0.49 -0.32 31.14
CA PRO A 46 0.95 -0.05 31.06
C PRO A 46 1.46 0.69 32.31
N LYS A 47 2.71 0.43 32.71
CA LYS A 47 3.28 0.99 33.95
C LYS A 47 3.23 2.53 34.04
N GLY A 48 3.29 3.23 32.91
CA GLY A 48 3.19 4.69 32.85
C GLY A 48 1.79 5.25 33.12
N ASP A 49 0.75 4.43 33.00
CA ASP A 49 -0.65 4.86 33.07
C ASP A 49 -1.25 4.65 34.47
N LYS A 50 -0.48 4.11 35.41
CA LYS A 50 -0.94 3.68 36.75
C LYS A 50 -1.16 4.81 37.75
N ALA A 51 -0.86 6.05 37.39
CA ALA A 51 -1.14 7.23 38.20
C ALA A 51 -2.66 7.52 38.22
N PHE A 52 -3.41 6.66 38.92
CA PHE A 52 -4.83 6.79 39.14
C PHE A 52 -5.09 7.53 40.43
N SER A 53 -5.64 8.74 40.33
CA SER A 53 -6.36 9.35 41.45
C SER A 53 -7.84 9.11 41.24
N THR A 54 -8.48 8.39 42.17
CA THR A 54 -9.95 8.23 42.23
C THR A 54 -10.68 9.58 42.28
N GLN A 55 -9.97 10.65 42.64
CA GLN A 55 -10.49 12.02 42.71
C GLN A 55 -10.61 12.69 41.34
N MET A 56 -9.76 12.33 40.37
CA MET A 56 -9.79 12.97 39.03
C MET A 56 -10.71 12.21 38.07
N GLY A 57 -10.98 10.93 38.32
CA GLY A 57 -11.61 10.06 37.34
C GLY A 57 -10.69 9.77 36.15
N ALA A 58 -11.08 8.81 35.31
CA ALA A 58 -10.32 8.47 34.11
C ALA A 58 -11.20 7.79 33.05
N VAL A 59 -10.83 7.95 31.78
CA VAL A 59 -11.46 7.22 30.68
C VAL A 59 -10.58 6.04 30.30
N ILE A 60 -11.08 4.82 30.50
CA ILE A 60 -10.35 3.58 30.26
C ILE A 60 -11.01 2.87 29.08
N GLN A 61 -10.23 2.63 28.03
CA GLN A 61 -10.65 1.85 26.88
C GLN A 61 -10.30 0.38 27.07
N VAL A 62 -11.33 -0.46 27.07
CA VAL A 62 -11.23 -1.91 27.15
C VAL A 62 -11.53 -2.47 25.76
N SER A 63 -10.50 -2.97 25.08
CA SER A 63 -10.58 -3.47 23.71
C SER A 63 -10.46 -4.98 23.66
N ASN A 64 -11.55 -5.66 23.27
CA ASN A 64 -11.57 -7.07 22.93
C ASN A 64 -11.16 -7.25 21.47
N THR A 65 -10.00 -7.83 21.24
CA THR A 65 -9.44 -8.06 19.90
C THR A 65 -9.57 -9.52 19.51
N TRP A 66 -10.29 -9.79 18.44
CA TRP A 66 -10.45 -11.12 17.86
C TRP A 66 -9.45 -11.29 16.71
N GLN A 67 -8.59 -12.30 16.80
CA GLN A 67 -7.72 -12.70 15.70
C GLN A 67 -8.01 -14.16 15.43
N CYS A 68 -8.90 -14.40 14.46
CA CYS A 68 -9.47 -15.73 14.25
C CYS A 68 -9.13 -16.24 12.85
N ASP A 69 -8.64 -17.47 12.79
CA ASP A 69 -8.61 -18.25 11.56
C ASP A 69 -9.95 -18.99 11.44
N VAL A 70 -10.67 -18.74 10.35
CA VAL A 70 -12.01 -19.26 10.11
C VAL A 70 -11.92 -20.78 9.97
N GLY A 71 -12.63 -21.50 10.85
CA GLY A 71 -12.59 -22.96 10.96
C GLY A 71 -11.91 -23.51 12.22
N GLN A 72 -11.21 -22.67 13.00
CA GLN A 72 -10.61 -23.06 14.28
C GLN A 72 -11.30 -22.39 15.48
N ALA A 73 -11.10 -22.96 16.68
CA ALA A 73 -11.58 -22.36 17.92
C ALA A 73 -10.79 -21.08 18.24
N CYS A 74 -11.48 -19.95 18.29
CA CYS A 74 -10.88 -18.64 18.51
C CYS A 74 -11.39 -18.01 19.81
N ALA A 75 -10.54 -17.26 20.50
CA ALA A 75 -10.91 -16.49 21.69
C ALA A 75 -10.36 -15.06 21.60
N PRO A 76 -11.04 -14.07 22.20
CA PRO A 76 -10.59 -12.70 22.16
C PRO A 76 -9.41 -12.47 23.11
N PHE A 77 -8.55 -11.53 22.73
CA PHE A 77 -7.53 -10.97 23.59
C PHE A 77 -8.04 -9.65 24.19
N LEU A 78 -7.99 -9.53 25.53
CA LEU A 78 -8.33 -8.30 26.23
C LEU A 78 -7.12 -7.37 26.27
N SER A 79 -7.29 -6.15 25.76
CA SER A 79 -6.29 -5.08 25.90
C SER A 79 -6.92 -3.87 26.59
N VAL A 80 -6.22 -3.29 27.54
CA VAL A 80 -6.69 -2.14 28.31
C VAL A 80 -5.74 -0.98 28.07
N ARG A 81 -6.30 0.18 27.72
CA ARG A 81 -5.55 1.42 27.51
C ARG A 81 -6.29 2.57 28.14
N ARG A 82 -5.56 3.61 28.52
CA ARG A 82 -6.15 4.90 28.89
C ARG A 82 -6.52 5.67 27.62
N ALA A 83 -7.70 6.28 27.59
CA ALA A 83 -8.23 7.01 26.44
C ALA A 83 -8.48 8.50 26.74
N ASP A 84 -8.20 8.95 27.96
CA ASP A 84 -8.19 10.36 28.40
C ASP A 84 -6.88 11.09 28.09
N PHE A 85 -5.91 10.43 27.47
CA PHE A 85 -4.72 11.08 26.93
C PHE A 85 -5.07 11.82 25.64
N PHE A 86 -5.00 13.15 25.69
CA PHE A 86 -4.93 13.96 24.48
C PHE A 86 -3.51 13.88 23.91
N THR A 87 -3.27 12.98 22.96
CA THR A 87 -2.12 13.13 22.07
C THR A 87 -2.51 14.16 21.01
N PRO A 88 -1.87 15.33 20.93
CA PRO A 88 -2.15 16.26 19.84
C PRO A 88 -1.97 15.51 18.53
N SER A 89 -3.04 15.46 17.73
CA SER A 89 -3.02 14.84 16.42
C SER A 89 -1.86 15.44 15.64
N PHE A 90 -0.95 14.57 15.19
CA PHE A 90 0.20 14.92 14.37
C PHE A 90 -0.30 15.58 13.08
N ASN A 91 -0.38 16.91 13.07
CA ASN A 91 -0.55 17.68 11.84
C ASN A 91 0.88 17.98 11.35
N PRO A 92 1.33 17.37 10.24
CA PRO A 92 2.73 17.43 9.81
C PRO A 92 3.19 18.83 9.35
N THR A 93 2.33 19.84 9.43
CA THR A 93 2.63 21.21 8.97
C THR A 93 3.37 22.08 9.98
N ASN A 94 3.43 21.70 11.27
CA ASN A 94 4.08 22.50 12.31
C ASN A 94 5.13 21.68 13.09
N TYR A 95 6.30 21.48 12.49
CA TYR A 95 7.43 20.73 13.06
C TYR A 95 8.07 21.41 14.30
N GLU A 96 7.90 22.72 14.50
CA GLU A 96 8.62 23.46 15.55
C GLU A 96 7.89 23.62 16.89
N GLN A 97 6.62 23.25 17.02
CA GLN A 97 5.88 23.43 18.29
C GLN A 97 5.87 22.20 19.22
N LEU A 98 6.55 21.10 18.86
CA LEU A 98 6.43 19.82 19.58
C LEU A 98 7.55 19.50 20.59
N VAL A 99 8.52 20.39 20.79
CA VAL A 99 9.65 20.09 21.70
C VAL A 99 9.39 20.52 23.16
N ASN A 100 8.46 21.43 23.43
CA ASN A 100 8.32 22.03 24.77
C ASN A 100 6.99 21.81 25.50
N THR A 101 5.96 21.20 24.90
CA THR A 101 4.68 20.95 25.58
C THR A 101 4.61 19.52 26.11
N LYS A 102 5.44 19.23 27.11
CA LYS A 102 5.33 18.05 28.00
C LYS A 102 4.13 18.11 28.96
N SER A 103 3.14 18.96 28.71
CA SER A 103 1.89 19.00 29.47
C SER A 103 0.87 18.07 28.82
N GLN A 104 1.08 16.76 28.99
CA GLN A 104 -0.01 15.79 28.81
C GLN A 104 -1.10 16.13 29.83
N GLN A 105 -2.12 16.87 29.41
CA GLN A 105 -3.26 17.16 30.27
C GLN A 105 -4.10 15.90 30.39
N ILE A 106 -4.11 15.35 31.60
CA ILE A 106 -5.01 14.28 31.99
C ILE A 106 -6.39 14.91 32.15
N LEU A 107 -7.28 14.66 31.19
CA LEU A 107 -8.68 15.06 31.29
C LEU A 107 -9.42 14.00 32.09
N GLY A 108 -9.53 14.23 33.40
CA GLY A 108 -10.38 13.43 34.28
C GLY A 108 -11.81 13.31 33.75
N TYR A 109 -12.52 12.24 34.13
CA TYR A 109 -13.94 12.09 33.78
C TYR A 109 -14.82 12.61 34.92
N THR A 110 -15.43 13.76 34.68
CA THR A 110 -16.43 14.38 35.55
C THR A 110 -17.76 14.50 34.80
N GLN A 111 -18.84 14.04 35.43
CA GLN A 111 -20.19 14.19 34.90
C GLN A 111 -21.03 15.00 35.89
N SER A 112 -21.53 16.14 35.43
CA SER A 112 -22.47 16.98 36.18
C SER A 112 -23.89 16.77 35.65
N SER A 113 -24.83 16.49 36.54
CA SER A 113 -26.26 16.51 36.25
C SER A 113 -26.97 17.46 37.22
N TYR A 114 -28.12 17.99 36.84
CA TYR A 114 -28.89 18.86 37.74
C TYR A 114 -30.34 18.43 37.79
N ARG A 115 -30.96 18.62 38.95
CA ARG A 115 -32.40 18.48 39.15
C ARG A 115 -32.95 19.82 39.62
N LEU A 116 -33.93 20.34 38.89
CA LEU A 116 -34.67 21.54 39.30
C LEU A 116 -35.55 21.15 40.49
N ILE A 117 -35.40 21.89 41.59
CA ILE A 117 -36.29 21.76 42.75
C ILE A 117 -37.44 22.75 42.59
N ASN A 118 -37.13 23.99 42.18
CA ASN A 118 -38.08 25.08 41.92
C ASN A 118 -37.54 26.00 40.80
N SER A 119 -38.32 26.99 40.35
CA SER A 119 -37.93 27.97 39.31
C SER A 119 -36.64 28.73 39.60
N SER A 120 -36.24 28.85 40.87
CA SER A 120 -35.05 29.58 41.30
C SER A 120 -33.95 28.69 41.93
N ARG A 121 -34.19 27.40 42.14
CA ARG A 121 -33.22 26.52 42.83
C ARG A 121 -33.00 25.22 42.06
N ARG A 122 -31.74 24.89 41.85
CA ARG A 122 -31.28 23.63 41.27
C ARG A 122 -30.34 22.91 42.22
N LEU A 123 -30.45 21.59 42.24
CA LEU A 123 -29.51 20.72 42.90
C LEU A 123 -28.57 20.16 41.83
N VAL A 124 -27.27 20.35 42.01
CA VAL A 124 -26.23 19.89 41.09
C VAL A 124 -25.58 18.65 41.69
N PHE A 125 -25.61 17.56 40.94
CA PHE A 125 -24.88 16.34 41.25
C PHE A 125 -23.64 16.28 40.38
N GLU A 126 -22.47 16.36 41.00
CA GLU A 126 -21.19 16.20 40.34
C GLU A 126 -20.56 14.87 40.76
N GLY A 127 -20.31 14.00 39.78
CA GLY A 127 -19.71 12.69 40.00
C GLY A 127 -18.40 12.55 39.23
N THR A 128 -17.32 12.24 39.94
CA THR A 128 -16.02 11.88 39.38
C THR A 128 -15.85 10.36 39.42
N GLY A 129 -15.39 9.75 38.33
CA GLY A 129 -15.24 8.30 38.30
C GLY A 129 -14.54 7.74 37.07
N PHE A 130 -14.60 6.41 36.93
CA PHE A 130 -14.05 5.71 35.79
C PHE A 130 -15.12 5.54 34.70
N LYS A 131 -14.81 5.98 33.48
CA LYS A 131 -15.62 5.68 32.30
C LYS A 131 -14.96 4.58 31.50
N PHE A 132 -15.60 3.43 31.40
CA PHE A 132 -15.13 2.32 30.57
C PHE A 132 -15.69 2.44 29.16
N LEU A 133 -14.81 2.58 28.18
CA LEU A 133 -15.14 2.50 26.76
C LEU A 133 -14.87 1.07 26.28
N ILE A 134 -15.92 0.30 26.09
CA ILE A 134 -15.82 -1.08 25.63
C ILE A 134 -15.81 -1.07 24.11
N GLN A 135 -14.72 -1.54 23.52
CA GLN A 135 -14.60 -1.72 22.08
C GLN A 135 -14.35 -3.19 21.75
N THR A 136 -14.96 -3.66 20.67
CA THR A 136 -14.65 -4.97 20.11
C THR A 136 -14.15 -4.77 18.69
N LYS A 137 -12.98 -5.34 18.39
CA LYS A 137 -12.34 -5.33 17.06
C LYS A 137 -12.05 -6.75 16.67
N GLY A 138 -12.18 -7.10 15.40
CA GLY A 138 -11.91 -8.44 14.94
C GLY A 138 -11.32 -8.48 13.56
N VAL A 139 -10.36 -9.38 13.36
CA VAL A 139 -9.82 -9.76 12.07
C VAL A 139 -10.03 -11.25 11.91
N GLY A 140 -10.83 -11.61 10.91
CA GLY A 140 -11.01 -12.99 10.47
C GLY A 140 -10.07 -13.26 9.30
N ARG A 141 -9.37 -14.39 9.31
CA ARG A 141 -8.58 -14.87 8.18
C ARG A 141 -9.18 -16.16 7.68
N SER A 142 -9.34 -16.27 6.37
CA SER A 142 -9.71 -17.52 5.72
C SER A 142 -8.72 -17.80 4.62
N PHE A 143 -8.44 -19.07 4.39
CA PHE A 143 -7.72 -19.47 3.19
C PHE A 143 -8.63 -19.22 1.97
N GLN A 144 -8.14 -18.42 1.02
CA GLN A 144 -8.80 -18.14 -0.26
C GLN A 144 -7.81 -18.49 -1.36
N LEU A 145 -8.21 -19.40 -2.26
CA LEU A 145 -7.35 -19.88 -3.35
C LEU A 145 -6.92 -18.73 -4.28
N ASP A 146 -7.83 -17.80 -4.56
CA ASP A 146 -7.55 -16.65 -5.44
C ASP A 146 -6.42 -15.77 -4.89
N ALA A 147 -6.42 -15.51 -3.58
CA ALA A 147 -5.37 -14.76 -2.91
C ALA A 147 -4.03 -15.50 -2.93
N ALA A 148 -4.04 -16.82 -2.80
CA ALA A 148 -2.83 -17.64 -2.89
C ALA A 148 -2.22 -17.62 -4.29
N VAL A 149 -3.04 -17.75 -5.34
CA VAL A 149 -2.58 -17.66 -6.74
C VAL A 149 -2.01 -16.27 -7.04
N LEU A 150 -2.65 -15.21 -6.53
CA LEU A 150 -2.16 -13.84 -6.67
C LEU A 150 -0.80 -13.63 -5.97
N GLN A 151 -0.63 -14.16 -4.76
CA GLN A 151 0.65 -14.08 -4.06
C GLN A 151 1.76 -14.86 -4.79
N LEU A 152 1.43 -16.02 -5.36
CA LEU A 152 2.37 -16.80 -6.16
C LEU A 152 2.76 -16.08 -7.46
N SER A 153 1.80 -15.47 -8.16
CA SER A 153 2.10 -14.72 -9.40
C SER A 153 2.98 -13.51 -9.13
N LEU A 154 2.74 -12.80 -8.01
CA LEU A 154 3.63 -11.73 -7.55
C LEU A 154 5.03 -12.28 -7.24
N GLY A 155 5.14 -13.42 -6.55
CA GLY A 155 6.42 -14.07 -6.29
C GLY A 155 7.21 -14.39 -7.56
N VAL A 156 6.54 -14.91 -8.59
CA VAL A 156 7.17 -15.18 -9.90
C VAL A 156 7.58 -13.89 -10.62
N ALA A 157 6.76 -12.84 -10.54
CA ALA A 157 7.12 -11.53 -11.10
C ALA A 157 8.36 -10.93 -10.42
N LEU A 158 8.47 -11.05 -9.10
CA LEU A 158 9.63 -10.60 -8.33
C LEU A 158 10.93 -11.30 -8.73
N LEU A 159 10.87 -12.58 -9.14
CA LEU A 159 12.05 -13.30 -9.66
C LEU A 159 12.62 -12.66 -10.94
N LYS A 160 11.77 -12.11 -11.82
CA LYS A 160 12.25 -11.39 -13.01
C LYS A 160 12.95 -10.09 -12.64
N LEU A 161 12.43 -9.37 -11.64
CA LEU A 161 13.07 -8.16 -11.12
C LEU A 161 14.44 -8.47 -10.52
N ALA A 162 14.58 -9.61 -9.82
CA ALA A 162 15.87 -10.04 -9.28
C ALA A 162 16.94 -10.22 -10.38
N VAL A 163 16.58 -10.78 -11.55
CA VAL A 163 17.52 -10.89 -12.69
C VAL A 163 17.96 -9.51 -13.17
N ILE A 164 17.04 -8.57 -13.34
CA ILE A 164 17.35 -7.20 -13.75
C ILE A 164 18.26 -6.51 -12.71
N ALA A 165 17.99 -6.72 -11.42
CA ALA A 165 18.81 -6.16 -10.34
C ALA A 165 20.23 -6.76 -10.34
N VAL A 166 20.36 -8.07 -10.50
CA VAL A 166 21.66 -8.76 -10.61
C VAL A 166 22.43 -8.26 -11.83
N ASP A 167 21.75 -8.13 -12.97
CA ASP A 167 22.32 -7.57 -14.19
C ASP A 167 22.83 -6.14 -14.00
N PHE A 168 22.03 -5.29 -13.34
CA PHE A 168 22.40 -3.92 -13.03
C PHE A 168 23.64 -3.88 -12.13
N LEU A 169 23.70 -4.74 -11.10
CA LEU A 169 24.85 -4.84 -10.21
C LEU A 169 26.10 -5.33 -10.95
N MET A 170 25.99 -6.40 -11.75
CA MET A 170 27.12 -6.97 -12.51
C MET A 170 27.74 -5.98 -13.50
N LEU A 171 26.93 -5.14 -14.13
CA LEU A 171 27.41 -4.18 -15.13
C LEU A 171 27.90 -2.86 -14.54
N ASN A 172 27.32 -2.40 -13.42
CA ASN A 172 27.63 -1.06 -12.88
C ASN A 172 28.52 -1.07 -11.64
N VAL A 173 28.44 -2.09 -10.79
CA VAL A 173 29.08 -2.09 -9.46
C VAL A 173 30.31 -2.98 -9.41
N PHE A 174 30.30 -4.15 -10.05
CA PHE A 174 31.42 -5.09 -9.93
C PHE A 174 32.70 -4.62 -10.65
N PRO A 175 33.89 -4.89 -10.08
CA PRO A 175 35.16 -4.41 -10.64
C PRO A 175 35.50 -5.03 -12.01
N LYS A 176 34.97 -6.23 -12.31
CA LYS A 176 35.17 -6.94 -13.58
C LYS A 176 34.04 -6.71 -14.60
N ARG A 177 33.33 -5.56 -14.52
CA ARG A 177 32.19 -5.23 -15.40
C ARG A 177 32.42 -5.43 -16.90
N ALA A 178 33.64 -5.20 -17.39
CA ALA A 178 33.97 -5.33 -18.81
C ALA A 178 33.86 -6.78 -19.33
N ILE A 179 34.18 -7.75 -18.48
CA ILE A 179 34.09 -9.19 -18.83
C ILE A 179 32.61 -9.58 -18.90
N TYR A 180 31.81 -9.19 -17.90
CA TYR A 180 30.37 -9.44 -17.88
C TYR A 180 29.64 -8.77 -19.05
N ALA A 181 30.03 -7.54 -19.42
CA ALA A 181 29.47 -6.85 -20.58
C ALA A 181 29.77 -7.58 -21.90
N LYS A 182 30.99 -8.12 -22.06
CA LYS A 182 31.38 -8.85 -23.26
C LYS A 182 30.64 -10.18 -23.41
N GLU A 183 30.38 -10.88 -22.31
CA GLU A 183 29.62 -12.14 -22.34
C GLU A 183 28.12 -11.91 -22.53
N LYS A 184 27.59 -10.81 -21.98
CA LYS A 184 26.15 -10.49 -22.07
C LYS A 184 25.75 -9.90 -23.43
N TYR A 185 26.56 -9.02 -23.99
CA TYR A 185 26.24 -8.30 -25.22
C TYR A 185 27.02 -8.87 -26.40
N VAL A 186 26.29 -9.35 -27.41
CA VAL A 186 26.85 -9.62 -28.74
C VAL A 186 26.60 -8.39 -29.59
N GLN A 187 27.66 -7.67 -29.97
CA GLN A 187 27.54 -6.59 -30.93
C GLN A 187 27.28 -7.19 -32.31
N SER A 188 26.05 -7.02 -32.81
CA SER A 188 25.74 -7.28 -34.21
C SER A 188 26.11 -6.05 -35.05
N GLU A 189 26.58 -6.28 -36.27
CA GLU A 189 26.75 -5.22 -37.24
C GLU A 189 25.37 -4.60 -37.56
N ASP A 190 25.31 -3.28 -37.55
CA ASP A 190 24.09 -2.54 -37.87
C ASP A 190 23.91 -2.52 -39.39
N PHE A 191 22.96 -3.30 -39.90
CA PHE A 191 22.71 -3.45 -41.35
C PHE A 191 21.94 -2.25 -41.94
N SER A 192 21.57 -1.25 -41.15
CA SER A 192 20.86 -0.04 -41.60
C SER A 192 21.58 0.68 -42.75
N HIS A 193 22.90 0.75 -42.73
CA HIS A 193 23.70 1.38 -43.80
C HIS A 193 23.82 0.55 -45.10
N LEU A 194 23.49 -0.74 -45.07
CA LEU A 194 23.53 -1.59 -46.27
C LEU A 194 22.31 -1.36 -47.16
N GLU A 195 21.16 -1.02 -46.59
CA GLU A 195 19.97 -0.66 -47.36
C GLU A 195 20.11 0.73 -47.99
N GLU A 196 20.66 1.70 -47.25
CA GLU A 196 20.96 3.04 -47.77
C GLU A 196 21.96 2.97 -48.94
N ARG A 197 23.04 2.17 -48.82
CA ARG A 197 23.99 1.96 -49.91
C ARG A 197 23.36 1.31 -51.14
N LYS A 198 22.45 0.36 -50.97
CA LYS A 198 21.73 -0.28 -52.08
C LYS A 198 20.77 0.69 -52.77
N GLN A 199 20.06 1.53 -52.02
CA GLN A 199 19.19 2.57 -52.59
C GLN A 199 19.99 3.61 -53.38
N GLU A 200 21.11 4.09 -52.84
CA GLU A 200 21.98 5.02 -53.56
C GLU A 200 22.54 4.41 -54.85
N GLU A 201 22.94 3.13 -54.86
CA GLU A 201 23.39 2.45 -56.07
C GLU A 201 22.28 2.31 -57.11
N HIS A 202 21.07 1.93 -56.70
CA HIS A 202 19.93 1.82 -57.59
C HIS A 202 19.58 3.19 -58.22
N GLU A 203 19.56 4.26 -57.43
CA GLU A 203 19.27 5.60 -57.92
C GLU A 203 20.37 6.12 -58.87
N ARG A 204 21.64 5.79 -58.59
CA ARG A 204 22.76 6.08 -59.51
C ARG A 204 22.65 5.32 -60.82
N GLU A 205 22.23 4.05 -60.80
CA GLU A 205 21.98 3.27 -62.01
C GLU A 205 20.86 3.87 -62.85
N GLU A 206 19.72 4.22 -62.25
CA GLU A 206 18.60 4.84 -62.96
C GLU A 206 19.01 6.17 -63.60
N ARG A 207 19.74 7.03 -62.87
CA ARG A 207 20.30 8.27 -63.42
C ARG A 207 21.24 8.02 -64.60
N ARG A 208 22.04 6.94 -64.57
CA ARG A 208 22.91 6.54 -65.70
C ARG A 208 22.09 6.05 -66.89
N ARG A 209 21.03 5.27 -66.67
CA ARG A 209 20.13 4.78 -67.74
C ARG A 209 19.40 5.95 -68.42
N ALA A 210 18.82 6.87 -67.64
CA ALA A 210 18.14 8.05 -68.16
C ALA A 210 19.08 8.97 -68.98
N ARG A 211 20.33 9.16 -68.55
CA ARG A 211 21.34 9.90 -69.33
C ARG A 211 21.67 9.24 -70.67
N LYS A 212 21.79 7.91 -70.70
CA LYS A 212 22.05 7.17 -71.94
C LYS A 212 20.87 7.28 -72.91
N GLU A 213 19.63 7.23 -72.42
CA GLU A 213 18.44 7.39 -73.26
C GLU A 213 18.31 8.80 -73.83
N ARG A 214 18.55 9.85 -73.03
CA ARG A 214 18.57 11.24 -73.52
C ARG A 214 19.58 11.44 -74.65
N LYS A 215 20.79 10.89 -74.53
CA LYS A 215 21.81 10.95 -75.59
C LYS A 215 21.40 10.17 -76.85
N LYS A 216 20.71 9.03 -76.70
CA LYS A 216 20.17 8.29 -77.84
C LYS A 216 19.07 9.06 -78.56
N MET A 217 18.17 9.74 -77.82
CA MET A 217 17.13 10.57 -78.42
C MET A 217 17.71 11.79 -79.15
N GLN A 218 18.72 12.46 -78.58
CA GLN A 218 19.41 13.56 -79.27
C GLN A 218 20.08 13.12 -80.57
N ARG A 219 20.80 11.98 -80.56
CA ARG A 219 21.39 11.43 -81.80
C ARG A 219 20.33 11.11 -82.86
N ARG A 220 19.19 10.54 -82.47
CA ARG A 220 18.07 10.28 -83.40
C ARG A 220 17.45 11.56 -83.97
N GLN A 221 17.40 12.65 -83.18
CA GLN A 221 16.93 13.94 -83.65
C GLN A 221 17.94 14.63 -84.58
N GLU A 222 19.24 14.52 -84.31
CA GLU A 222 20.31 15.01 -85.18
C GLU A 222 20.35 14.23 -86.52
N GLU A 223 20.15 12.91 -86.48
CA GLU A 223 20.06 12.06 -87.67
C GLU A 223 18.79 12.36 -88.50
N ALA A 224 17.66 12.66 -87.85
CA ALA A 224 16.42 13.06 -88.54
C ALA A 224 16.48 14.48 -89.14
N GLY A 225 17.16 15.42 -88.48
CA GLY A 225 17.34 16.78 -88.98
C GLY A 225 18.31 16.92 -90.16
N SER A 226 19.14 15.90 -90.42
CA SER A 226 20.08 15.88 -91.55
C SER A 226 19.46 15.39 -92.87
N GLN A 227 18.21 14.90 -92.88
CA GLN A 227 17.49 14.46 -94.08
C GLN A 227 16.52 15.51 -94.66
N GLU A 228 16.36 16.67 -94.03
CA GLU A 228 15.45 17.77 -94.46
C GLU A 228 16.19 18.97 -95.09
N GLY A 229 17.49 18.84 -95.39
CA GLY A 229 18.34 19.93 -95.90
C GLY A 229 18.79 19.84 -97.37
N ASP A 230 18.15 18.99 -98.17
CA ASP A 230 18.45 18.80 -99.61
C ASP A 230 17.16 18.81 -100.46
N GLU A 231 16.20 19.71 -100.18
CA GLU A 231 15.22 20.14 -101.19
C GLU A 231 15.04 21.67 -101.11
N ASP A 232 15.13 22.30 -102.28
CA ASP A 232 14.74 23.66 -102.63
C ASP A 232 15.72 24.83 -102.43
N TYR A 233 16.55 25.04 -103.46
CA TYR A 233 16.60 26.31 -104.21
C TYR A 233 16.64 26.03 -105.73
N PHE A 234 15.49 26.14 -106.38
CA PHE A 234 15.30 26.62 -107.76
C PHE A 234 14.24 27.72 -107.73
#